data_AF-K2RBT7-F1
#
_entry.id   AF-K2RBT7-F1
#
_cell.length_a   1.000
_cell.length_b   1.000
_cell.length_c   1.000
_cell.angle_alpha   90.00
_cell.angle_beta   90.00
_cell.angle_gamma   90.00
#
_symmetry.space_group_name_H-M   'P 1'
#
loop_
_entity.id
_entity.type
_entity.pdbx_description
1 polymer ?
#
loop_
_entity_poly.entity_id
_entity_poly.type
_entity_poly.pdbx_seq_one_letter_code
_entity_poly.pdbx_strand_id
1 'polypeptide(L)'
;MKFTVSALVAAFCAVGPAAATIGDGTTGASGIVTAYPLGLSTDEFVCEKRFTVKAVKEQAKLASKFVPAADGTAAKGAPDGWPKVFKPTADSTVLHGCSGTVYQFPLTDPAFTGGKEGSDFLLIEADYAGDKIELCNAVTTGANGDLVECDHHRNEL
;
A
#
# COMPACT_ATOMS: atom_id res chain seq x y z
N MET A 1 17.98 -15.57 61.88
CA MET A 1 16.98 -16.03 60.89
C MET A 1 17.52 -15.64 59.52
N LYS A 2 17.81 -16.62 58.64
CA LYS A 2 18.29 -16.38 57.28
C LYS A 2 17.07 -16.15 56.39
N PHE A 3 16.92 -14.96 55.81
CA PHE A 3 15.91 -14.69 54.79
C PHE A 3 16.52 -14.95 53.41
N THR A 4 16.11 -16.06 52.81
CA THR A 4 16.39 -16.39 51.42
C THR A 4 15.45 -15.53 50.56
N VAL A 5 16.00 -14.52 49.89
CA VAL A 5 15.24 -13.77 48.88
C VAL A 5 15.39 -14.52 47.57
N SER A 6 14.35 -15.28 47.19
CA SER A 6 14.24 -15.84 45.85
C SER A 6 14.14 -14.71 44.83
N ALA A 7 15.17 -14.53 44.03
CA ALA A 7 15.11 -13.69 42.83
C ALA A 7 14.28 -14.42 41.77
N LEU A 8 13.00 -14.06 41.66
CA LEU A 8 12.22 -14.28 40.45
C LEU A 8 12.90 -13.49 39.33
N VAL A 9 13.68 -14.18 38.49
CA VAL A 9 14.11 -13.66 37.20
C VAL A 9 12.84 -13.49 36.38
N ALA A 10 12.35 -12.25 36.31
CA ALA A 10 11.36 -11.87 35.31
C ALA A 10 12.03 -12.04 33.94
N ALA A 11 11.73 -13.15 33.27
CA ALA A 11 11.97 -13.29 31.85
C ALA A 11 11.06 -12.30 31.13
N PHE A 12 11.51 -11.05 31.01
CA PHE A 12 10.97 -10.14 30.02
C PHE A 12 11.33 -10.74 28.67
N CYS A 13 10.35 -11.40 28.03
CA CYS A 13 10.42 -11.76 26.62
C CYS A 13 10.83 -10.48 25.87
N ALA A 14 12.04 -10.49 25.32
CA ALA A 14 12.48 -9.50 24.36
C ALA A 14 11.67 -9.70 23.08
N VAL A 15 10.41 -9.26 23.09
CA VAL A 15 9.66 -9.03 21.86
C VAL A 15 10.27 -7.76 21.29
N GLY A 16 11.38 -7.91 20.57
CA GLY A 16 11.89 -6.84 19.72
C GLY A 16 10.76 -6.38 18.78
N PRO A 17 10.80 -5.14 18.29
CA PRO A 17 9.81 -4.67 17.33
C PRO A 17 9.73 -5.70 16.19
N ALA A 18 8.51 -6.18 15.89
CA ALA A 18 8.29 -7.09 14.79
C ALA A 18 8.85 -6.44 13.52
N ALA A 19 9.63 -7.18 12.74
CA ALA A 19 10.15 -6.68 11.47
C ALA A 19 8.98 -6.36 10.53
N ALA A 20 9.02 -5.21 9.88
CA ALA A 20 8.04 -4.85 8.87
C ALA A 20 8.03 -5.90 7.74
N THR A 21 6.84 -6.26 7.26
CA THR A 21 6.63 -7.22 6.17
C THR A 21 6.50 -6.54 4.81
N ILE A 22 6.53 -5.21 4.76
CA ILE A 22 6.66 -4.44 3.52
C ILE A 22 7.97 -4.81 2.81
N GLY A 23 7.88 -5.14 1.53
CA GLY A 23 9.02 -5.51 0.70
C GLY A 23 9.61 -6.89 0.97
N ASP A 24 8.92 -7.75 1.73
CA ASP A 24 9.36 -9.11 2.03
C ASP A 24 9.20 -10.08 0.83
N GLY A 25 8.55 -9.65 -0.25
CA GLY A 25 8.25 -10.44 -1.45
C GLY A 25 7.17 -11.52 -1.26
N THR A 26 6.55 -11.64 -0.08
CA THR A 26 5.63 -12.75 0.25
C THR A 26 4.35 -12.31 0.94
N THR A 27 4.43 -11.65 2.09
CA THR A 27 3.30 -11.31 2.97
C THR A 27 2.80 -9.91 2.67
N GLY A 28 3.71 -8.94 2.56
CA GLY A 28 3.37 -7.52 2.44
C GLY A 28 2.85 -6.94 3.75
N ALA A 29 2.58 -5.63 3.79
CA ALA A 29 2.19 -4.86 4.98
C ALA A 29 1.11 -5.55 5.84
N SER A 30 1.24 -5.45 7.16
CA SER A 30 0.21 -5.91 8.09
C SER A 30 -1.08 -5.10 7.99
N GLY A 31 -1.01 -3.82 7.62
CA GLY A 31 -2.17 -2.94 7.48
C GLY A 31 -2.20 -2.11 6.20
N ILE A 32 -3.41 -1.82 5.72
CA ILE A 32 -3.65 -0.87 4.63
C ILE A 32 -4.54 0.25 5.18
N VAL A 33 -4.00 1.47 5.18
CA VAL A 33 -4.70 2.71 5.56
C VAL A 33 -4.89 3.59 4.34
N THR A 34 -5.65 4.67 4.48
CA THR A 34 -5.98 5.57 3.37
C THR A 34 -5.68 6.99 3.82
N ALA A 35 -5.02 7.77 2.96
CA ALA A 35 -4.67 9.15 3.28
C ALA A 35 -5.90 10.08 3.35
N TYR A 36 -7.02 9.61 2.80
CA TYR A 36 -8.30 10.29 2.71
C TYR A 36 -9.46 9.35 3.05
N PRO A 37 -10.64 9.87 3.46
CA PRO A 37 -11.77 9.04 3.85
C PRO A 37 -12.43 8.35 2.63
N LEU A 38 -12.44 7.01 2.61
CA LEU A 38 -13.01 6.19 1.54
C LEU A 38 -14.44 5.70 1.77
N GLY A 39 -15.14 6.14 2.83
CA GLY A 39 -16.48 5.62 3.11
C GLY A 39 -16.51 4.11 3.37
N LEU A 40 -17.49 3.41 2.78
CA LEU A 40 -17.77 1.98 3.01
C LEU A 40 -16.90 1.08 2.13
N SER A 41 -16.67 -0.17 2.55
CA SER A 41 -15.87 -1.12 1.75
C SER A 41 -16.48 -1.52 0.40
N THR A 42 -17.79 -1.28 0.25
CA THR A 42 -18.58 -1.51 -0.97
C THR A 42 -18.66 -0.28 -1.88
N ASP A 43 -18.16 0.87 -1.42
CA ASP A 43 -17.99 2.05 -2.27
C ASP A 43 -16.98 1.73 -3.38
N GLU A 44 -17.06 2.48 -4.46
CA GLU A 44 -16.33 2.17 -5.69
C GLU A 44 -15.45 3.34 -6.12
N PHE A 45 -14.28 2.99 -6.65
CA PHE A 45 -13.53 3.85 -7.54
C PHE A 45 -13.99 3.59 -8.97
N VAL A 46 -14.44 4.65 -9.64
CA VAL A 46 -14.84 4.62 -11.05
C VAL A 46 -13.67 5.19 -11.86
N CYS A 47 -12.84 4.28 -12.37
CA CYS A 47 -11.77 4.55 -13.33
C CYS A 47 -12.26 4.19 -14.76
N GLU A 48 -11.41 3.66 -15.64
CA GLU A 48 -11.90 2.94 -16.83
C GLU A 48 -12.71 1.70 -16.42
N LYS A 49 -12.30 1.05 -15.33
CA LYS A 49 -13.06 0.01 -14.66
C LYS A 49 -13.55 0.48 -13.28
N ARG A 50 -14.56 -0.22 -12.76
CA ARG A 50 -15.05 -0.03 -11.39
C ARG A 50 -14.33 -0.98 -10.45
N PHE A 51 -13.82 -0.45 -9.35
CA PHE A 51 -13.15 -1.23 -8.31
C PHE A 51 -13.75 -0.90 -6.95
N THR A 52 -14.17 -1.91 -6.20
CA THR A 52 -14.58 -1.68 -4.81
C THR A 52 -13.39 -1.23 -3.96
N VAL A 53 -13.64 -0.43 -2.93
CA VAL A 53 -12.64 -0.04 -1.92
C VAL A 53 -11.94 -1.28 -1.34
N LYS A 54 -12.69 -2.38 -1.12
CA LYS A 54 -12.11 -3.66 -0.70
C LYS A 54 -11.07 -4.19 -1.69
N ALA A 55 -11.42 -4.27 -2.98
CA ALA A 55 -10.52 -4.78 -4.01
C ALA A 55 -9.26 -3.91 -4.14
N VAL A 56 -9.42 -2.58 -4.07
CA VAL A 56 -8.30 -1.63 -4.05
C VAL A 56 -7.37 -1.88 -2.87
N LYS A 57 -7.90 -2.08 -1.65
CA LYS A 57 -7.09 -2.38 -0.47
C LYS A 57 -6.36 -3.72 -0.58
N GLU A 58 -7.01 -4.74 -1.15
CA GLU A 58 -6.38 -6.05 -1.39
C GLU A 58 -5.22 -5.94 -2.40
N GLN A 59 -5.38 -5.14 -3.45
CA GLN A 59 -4.31 -4.88 -4.42
C GLN A 59 -3.19 -4.00 -3.85
N ALA A 60 -3.50 -3.02 -2.99
CA ALA A 60 -2.47 -2.27 -2.26
C ALA A 60 -1.65 -3.20 -1.36
N LYS A 61 -2.28 -4.18 -0.71
CA LYS A 61 -1.58 -5.21 0.06
C LYS A 61 -0.72 -6.10 -0.82
N LEU A 62 -1.19 -6.48 -2.00
CA LEU A 62 -0.38 -7.23 -2.97
C LEU A 62 0.86 -6.41 -3.38
N ALA A 63 0.68 -5.15 -3.77
CA ALA A 63 1.76 -4.26 -4.18
C ALA A 63 2.80 -4.07 -3.06
N SER A 64 2.35 -4.00 -1.80
CA SER A 64 3.22 -3.80 -0.62
C SER A 64 4.30 -4.88 -0.45
N LYS A 65 4.08 -6.08 -1.00
CA LYS A 65 5.08 -7.16 -1.00
C LYS A 65 6.32 -6.79 -1.80
N PHE A 66 6.16 -5.91 -2.78
CA PHE A 66 7.15 -5.64 -3.81
C PHE A 66 7.70 -4.20 -3.76
N VAL A 67 7.15 -3.34 -2.90
CA VAL A 67 7.78 -2.07 -2.53
C VAL A 67 9.15 -2.36 -1.91
N PRO A 68 10.21 -1.57 -2.19
CA PRO A 68 11.50 -1.73 -1.51
C PRO A 68 11.36 -1.81 0.01
N ALA A 69 12.22 -2.58 0.68
CA ALA A 69 12.27 -2.63 2.13
C ALA A 69 12.78 -1.30 2.73
N ALA A 70 12.64 -1.12 4.05
CA ALA A 70 13.01 0.11 4.75
C ALA A 70 14.49 0.51 4.59
N ASP A 71 15.37 -0.47 4.35
CA ASP A 71 16.80 -0.26 4.10
C ASP A 71 17.13 0.03 2.62
N GLY A 72 16.11 0.13 1.77
CA GLY A 72 16.23 0.34 0.33
C GLY A 72 16.46 -0.94 -0.49
N THR A 73 16.52 -2.11 0.15
CA THR A 73 16.67 -3.39 -0.55
C THR A 73 15.45 -3.64 -1.43
N ALA A 74 15.69 -3.97 -2.71
CA ALA A 74 14.63 -4.33 -3.63
C ALA A 74 13.97 -5.66 -3.24
N ALA A 75 12.64 -5.70 -3.27
CA ALA A 75 11.87 -6.92 -3.05
C ALA A 75 12.05 -7.91 -4.23
N LYS A 76 12.04 -9.22 -3.93
CA LYS A 76 12.12 -10.27 -4.95
C LYS A 76 10.75 -10.57 -5.53
N GLY A 77 10.71 -10.97 -6.81
CA GLY A 77 9.49 -11.50 -7.44
C GLY A 77 8.49 -10.44 -7.90
N ALA A 78 8.90 -9.16 -7.95
CA ALA A 78 8.14 -8.07 -8.54
C ALA A 78 7.65 -8.41 -9.96
N PRO A 79 6.33 -8.40 -10.24
CA PRO A 79 5.81 -8.71 -11.56
C PRO A 79 6.17 -7.60 -12.55
N ASP A 80 6.90 -7.94 -13.60
CA ASP A 80 7.32 -7.03 -14.68
C ASP A 80 7.91 -5.69 -14.20
N GLY A 81 8.67 -5.74 -13.09
CA GLY A 81 9.35 -4.57 -12.53
C GLY A 81 8.44 -3.59 -11.79
N TRP A 82 7.23 -4.01 -11.40
CA TRP A 82 6.33 -3.24 -10.54
C TRP A 82 6.47 -3.61 -9.04
N PRO A 83 6.21 -2.68 -8.12
CA PRO A 83 5.79 -1.29 -8.32
C PRO A 83 6.93 -0.39 -8.82
N LYS A 84 6.57 0.77 -9.40
CA LYS A 84 7.51 1.78 -9.89
C LYS A 84 7.45 3.02 -9.00
N VAL A 85 8.56 3.72 -8.82
CA VAL A 85 8.56 5.00 -8.10
C VAL A 85 7.74 6.00 -8.91
N PHE A 86 6.71 6.57 -8.28
CA PHE A 86 5.91 7.64 -8.84
C PHE A 86 6.56 8.98 -8.52
N LYS A 87 6.80 9.79 -9.55
CA LYS A 87 7.30 11.15 -9.39
C LYS A 87 6.19 12.11 -9.81
N PRO A 88 5.46 12.73 -8.88
CA PRO A 88 4.45 13.71 -9.24
C PRO A 88 5.10 14.86 -10.02
N THR A 89 4.41 15.38 -11.02
CA THR A 89 4.74 16.69 -11.58
C THR A 89 4.40 17.77 -10.55
N ALA A 90 5.00 18.96 -10.68
CA ALA A 90 4.82 20.05 -9.72
C ALA A 90 3.35 20.47 -9.51
N ASP A 91 2.48 20.18 -10.49
CA ASP A 91 1.05 20.52 -10.48
C ASP A 91 0.13 19.33 -10.11
N SER A 92 0.70 18.18 -9.71
CA SER A 92 -0.08 16.98 -9.46
C SER A 92 -0.75 17.01 -8.08
N THR A 93 -2.07 17.18 -8.05
CA THR A 93 -2.89 17.18 -6.82
C THR A 93 -3.30 15.77 -6.36
N VAL A 94 -2.90 14.73 -7.09
CA VAL A 94 -3.47 13.38 -6.98
C VAL A 94 -2.99 12.57 -5.78
N LEU A 95 -2.13 13.11 -4.90
CA LEU A 95 -1.50 12.33 -3.81
C LEU A 95 -2.25 12.35 -2.48
N HIS A 96 -3.35 13.12 -2.35
CA HIS A 96 -4.24 13.20 -1.18
C HIS A 96 -3.55 13.11 0.20
N GLY A 97 -2.44 13.83 0.39
CA GLY A 97 -1.75 13.92 1.69
C GLY A 97 -0.54 13.00 1.88
N CYS A 98 -0.32 12.04 0.98
CA CYS A 98 0.98 11.36 0.89
C CYS A 98 2.09 12.38 0.58
N SER A 99 3.22 12.23 1.27
CA SER A 99 4.32 13.20 1.24
C SER A 99 5.70 12.58 1.13
N GLY A 100 5.81 11.26 1.31
CA GLY A 100 7.04 10.50 1.17
C GLY A 100 7.26 9.97 -0.24
N THR A 101 7.98 8.84 -0.32
CA THR A 101 8.20 8.17 -1.61
C THR A 101 6.94 7.40 -1.99
N VAL A 102 6.29 7.86 -3.05
CA VAL A 102 5.08 7.22 -3.59
C VAL A 102 5.47 6.22 -4.67
N TYR A 103 4.80 5.08 -4.65
CA TYR A 103 4.93 4.02 -5.64
C TYR A 103 3.63 3.89 -6.41
N GLN A 104 3.76 3.70 -7.72
CA GLN A 104 2.66 3.36 -8.61
C GLN A 104 2.63 1.84 -8.82
N PHE A 105 1.43 1.25 -8.81
CA PHE A 105 1.20 -0.16 -9.11
C PHE A 105 -0.04 -0.33 -10.01
N PRO A 106 -0.07 -1.26 -10.99
CA PRO A 106 -1.23 -1.44 -11.85
C PRO A 106 -2.47 -1.87 -11.06
N LEU A 107 -3.60 -1.25 -11.35
CA LEU A 107 -4.91 -1.59 -10.80
C LEU A 107 -5.69 -2.35 -11.87
N THR A 108 -5.68 -3.68 -11.80
CA THR A 108 -6.32 -4.52 -12.82
C THR A 108 -7.39 -5.42 -12.20
N ASP A 109 -8.31 -5.90 -13.02
CA ASP A 109 -9.23 -6.98 -12.65
C ASP A 109 -9.13 -8.10 -13.71
N PRO A 110 -8.58 -9.28 -13.36
CA PRO A 110 -8.08 -9.70 -12.04
C PRO A 110 -6.82 -8.93 -11.60
N ALA A 111 -6.46 -9.02 -10.31
CA ALA A 111 -5.30 -8.33 -9.73
C ALA A 111 -3.99 -8.60 -10.48
N PHE A 112 -3.15 -7.57 -10.61
CA PHE A 112 -1.97 -7.62 -11.48
C PHE A 112 -0.91 -8.60 -10.97
N THR A 113 -0.55 -9.57 -11.82
CA THR A 113 0.51 -10.56 -11.57
C THR A 113 1.55 -10.61 -12.69
N GLY A 114 1.51 -9.65 -13.62
CA GLY A 114 2.33 -9.58 -14.82
C GLY A 114 1.48 -9.43 -16.10
N GLY A 115 2.12 -9.02 -17.19
CA GLY A 115 1.52 -8.75 -18.50
C GLY A 115 1.14 -7.29 -18.69
N LYS A 116 0.01 -7.06 -19.38
CA LYS A 116 -0.47 -5.73 -19.73
C LYS A 116 -1.04 -5.03 -18.49
N GLU A 117 -0.44 -3.90 -18.11
CA GLU A 117 -0.76 -3.12 -16.92
C GLU A 117 -2.10 -2.36 -17.00
N GLY A 118 -2.60 -2.10 -18.21
CA GLY A 118 -3.79 -1.27 -18.39
C GLY A 118 -3.52 0.23 -18.19
N SER A 119 -4.56 0.96 -17.81
CA SER A 119 -4.62 2.42 -17.69
C SER A 119 -4.87 2.91 -16.26
N ASP A 120 -5.33 2.01 -15.38
CA ASP A 120 -5.69 2.28 -14.00
C ASP A 120 -4.55 1.89 -13.06
N PHE A 121 -4.29 2.70 -12.02
CA PHE A 121 -3.16 2.53 -11.12
C PHE A 121 -3.50 2.90 -9.68
N LEU A 122 -2.82 2.25 -8.74
CA LEU A 122 -2.76 2.63 -7.34
C LEU A 122 -1.51 3.47 -7.08
N LEU A 123 -1.67 4.53 -6.31
CA LEU A 123 -0.58 5.31 -5.73
C LEU A 123 -0.51 4.99 -4.25
N ILE A 124 0.63 4.47 -3.79
CA ILE A 124 0.82 3.98 -2.43
C ILE A 124 2.12 4.51 -1.81
N GLU A 125 2.09 4.78 -0.51
CA GLU A 125 3.24 5.17 0.30
C GLU A 125 3.46 4.13 1.41
N ALA A 126 4.72 3.85 1.74
CA ALA A 126 5.07 2.89 2.78
C ALA A 126 5.39 3.58 4.12
N ASP A 127 4.64 3.22 5.15
CA ASP A 127 4.93 3.52 6.56
C ASP A 127 5.57 2.28 7.21
N TYR A 128 6.90 2.20 7.15
CA TYR A 128 7.64 1.09 7.74
C TYR A 128 7.61 1.07 9.27
N ALA A 129 7.38 2.21 9.92
CA ALA A 129 7.30 2.27 11.38
C ALA A 129 6.00 1.62 11.89
N GLY A 130 4.91 1.81 11.14
CA GLY A 130 3.62 1.19 11.39
C GLY A 130 3.40 -0.17 10.72
N ASP A 131 4.32 -0.62 9.85
CA ASP A 131 4.16 -1.75 8.93
C ASP A 131 2.86 -1.65 8.11
N LYS A 132 2.61 -0.45 7.56
CA LYS A 132 1.41 -0.10 6.81
C LYS A 132 1.76 0.40 5.42
N ILE A 133 0.85 0.14 4.48
CA ILE A 133 0.76 0.96 3.27
C ILE A 133 -0.35 1.98 3.46
N GLU A 134 -0.04 3.22 3.13
CA GLU A 134 -1.00 4.28 2.95
C GLU A 134 -1.39 4.37 1.48
N LEU A 135 -2.68 4.19 1.20
CA LEU A 135 -3.24 4.41 -0.13
C LEU A 135 -3.39 5.92 -0.35
N CYS A 136 -2.55 6.45 -1.23
CA CYS A 136 -2.55 7.86 -1.62
C CYS A 136 -3.68 8.16 -2.58
N ASN A 137 -3.89 7.31 -3.60
CA ASN A 137 -5.02 7.45 -4.52
C ASN A 137 -5.20 6.23 -5.44
N ALA A 138 -6.36 6.14 -6.08
CA ALA A 138 -6.55 5.37 -7.31
C ALA A 138 -6.68 6.37 -8.48
N VAL A 139 -5.92 6.15 -9.54
CA VAL A 139 -5.83 7.05 -10.69
C VAL A 139 -5.98 6.29 -12.00
N THR A 140 -6.35 6.97 -13.07
CA THR A 140 -6.41 6.43 -14.42
C THR A 140 -5.70 7.35 -15.40
N THR A 141 -5.25 6.80 -16.52
CA THR A 141 -4.62 7.57 -17.58
C THR A 141 -5.69 8.30 -18.37
N GLY A 142 -5.71 9.62 -18.27
CA GLY A 142 -6.60 10.51 -19.00
C GLY A 142 -6.28 10.60 -20.50
N ALA A 143 -7.16 11.27 -21.24
CA ALA A 143 -7.07 11.37 -22.70
C ALA A 143 -5.79 12.05 -23.21
N ASN A 144 -5.14 12.89 -22.38
CA ASN A 144 -3.90 13.57 -22.74
C ASN A 144 -2.65 12.82 -22.23
N GLY A 145 -2.81 11.62 -21.66
CA GLY A 145 -1.73 10.82 -21.08
C GLY A 145 -1.35 11.23 -19.66
N ASP A 146 -2.04 12.20 -19.07
CA ASP A 146 -1.93 12.60 -17.67
C ASP A 146 -2.65 11.60 -16.76
N LEU A 147 -2.19 11.45 -15.51
CA LEU A 147 -2.92 10.67 -14.52
C LEU A 147 -3.97 11.57 -13.87
N VAL A 148 -5.23 11.12 -13.94
CA VAL A 148 -6.39 11.76 -13.32
C VAL A 148 -6.94 10.87 -12.22
N GLU A 149 -7.55 11.47 -11.21
CA GLU A 149 -8.15 10.74 -10.10
C GLU A 149 -9.34 9.92 -10.57
N CYS A 150 -9.48 8.69 -10.07
CA CYS A 150 -10.71 7.94 -10.26
C CYS A 150 -11.82 8.51 -9.38
N ASP A 151 -13.02 8.62 -9.91
CA ASP A 151 -14.16 9.16 -9.16
C ASP A 151 -14.54 8.19 -8.02
N HIS A 152 -14.54 8.69 -6.78
CA HIS A 152 -15.00 7.90 -5.65
C HIS A 152 -16.53 7.99 -5.54
N HIS A 153 -17.21 6.89 -5.89
CA HIS A 153 -18.66 6.77 -5.91
C HIS A 153 -19.14 5.98 -4.68
N ARG A 154 -19.98 6.61 -3.85
CA ARG A 154 -20.65 5.90 -2.76
C ARG A 154 -21.63 4.90 -3.34
N ASN A 155 -21.55 3.64 -2.93
CA ASN A 155 -22.52 2.65 -3.34
C ASN A 155 -23.77 2.80 -2.46
N GLU A 156 -24.81 3.41 -3.02
CA GLU A 156 -26.13 3.51 -2.38
C GLU A 156 -26.79 2.12 -2.44
N LEU A 157 -26.42 1.24 -1.51
CA LEU A 157 -27.11 -0.02 -1.26
C LEU A 157 -28.54 0.21 -0.77
#